data_AF-B0NDT2-F1
#
_entry.id   AF-B0NDT2-F1
#
_cell.length_a   1.000
_cell.length_b   1.000
_cell.length_c   1.000
_cell.angle_alpha   90.00
_cell.angle_beta   90.00
_cell.angle_gamma   90.00
#
_symmetry.space_group_name_H-M   'P 1'
#
loop_
_entity.id
_entity.type
_entity.pdbx_description
1 polymer ?
#
loop_
_entity_poly.entity_id
_entity_poly.type
_entity_poly.pdbx_seq_one_letter_code
_entity_poly.pdbx_strand_id
1 'polypeptide(L)'
;MEYNCILRDGPRREIWTGKILLLRWRPGWYEAEINGRGTYFHILAGQHKYGNYLCIPNHDVGCELSDFSDIFWNEGRLSSLMRKVDAVTVASGLAYLPTLADKQ
;
A
#
# COMPACT_ATOMS: atom_id res chain seq x y z
N MET A 1 5.07 1.73 -12.07
CA MET A 1 4.22 2.93 -12.13
C MET A 1 4.60 3.88 -11.01
N GLU A 2 4.66 5.18 -11.27
CA GLU A 2 4.85 6.20 -10.24
C GLU A 2 3.50 6.72 -9.73
N TYR A 3 3.41 7.06 -8.45
CA TYR A 3 2.21 7.62 -7.83
C TYR A 3 2.57 8.66 -6.77
N ASN A 4 1.61 9.53 -6.45
CA ASN A 4 1.80 10.58 -5.44
C ASN A 4 1.38 10.08 -4.06
N CYS A 5 2.27 10.26 -3.09
CA CYS A 5 1.99 10.07 -1.67
C CYS A 5 1.74 11.44 -1.03
N ILE A 6 0.70 11.56 -0.20
CA ILE A 6 0.35 12.83 0.47
C ILE A 6 0.19 12.57 1.96
N LEU A 7 1.18 12.98 2.76
CA LEU A 7 1.08 12.96 4.21
C LEU A 7 0.36 14.21 4.69
N ARG A 8 -0.66 14.02 5.52
CA ARG A 8 -1.33 15.09 6.27
C ARG A 8 -1.12 14.84 7.76
N ASP A 9 -0.37 15.73 8.41
CA ASP A 9 -0.10 15.65 9.84
C ASP A 9 -0.30 17.02 10.49
N GLY A 10 -1.55 17.29 10.91
CA GLY A 10 -1.98 18.62 11.33
C GLY A 10 -1.75 19.67 10.22
N PRO A 11 -0.98 20.74 10.49
CA PRO A 11 -0.68 21.76 9.48
C PRO A 11 0.39 21.30 8.47
N ARG A 12 1.13 20.22 8.76
CA ARG A 12 2.22 19.74 7.93
C ARG A 12 1.66 18.92 6.77
N ARG A 13 2.01 19.34 5.55
CA ARG A 13 1.70 18.62 4.31
C ARG A 13 3.00 18.30 3.60
N GLU A 14 3.27 17.02 3.43
CA GLU A 14 4.39 16.53 2.62
C GLU A 14 3.87 15.73 1.43
N ILE A 15 4.52 15.90 0.29
CA ILE A 15 4.21 15.18 -0.94
C ILE A 15 5.50 14.58 -1.46
N TRP A 16 5.46 13.32 -1.85
CA TRP A 16 6.56 12.64 -2.53
C TRP A 16 6.06 11.63 -3.54
N THR A 17 6.94 11.23 -4.43
CA THR A 17 6.65 10.19 -5.43
C THR A 17 7.02 8.82 -4.87
N GLY A 18 6.04 7.92 -4.88
CA GLY A 18 6.24 6.48 -4.69
C GLY A 18 6.31 5.77 -6.03
N LYS A 19 6.90 4.57 -6.03
CA LYS A 19 6.91 3.67 -7.18
C LYS A 19 6.32 2.33 -6.77
N ILE A 20 5.50 1.77 -7.64
CA ILE A 20 4.93 0.42 -7.48
C ILE A 20 5.22 -0.40 -8.74
N LEU A 21 5.62 -1.65 -8.53
CA LEU A 21 5.83 -2.64 -9.58
C LEU A 21 4.99 -3.87 -9.24
N LEU A 22 4.01 -4.19 -10.09
CA LEU A 22 3.22 -5.41 -9.94
C LEU A 22 4.06 -6.60 -10.44
N LEU A 23 4.29 -7.59 -9.58
CA LEU A 23 5.09 -8.77 -9.91
C LEU A 23 4.21 -9.91 -10.41
N ARG A 24 3.17 -10.25 -9.64
CA ARG A 24 2.23 -11.33 -9.94
C ARG A 24 0.85 -10.96 -9.47
N TRP A 25 -0.18 -11.46 -10.15
CA TRP A 25 -1.55 -11.26 -9.72
C TRP A 25 -2.48 -12.39 -10.17
N ARG A 26 -3.58 -12.54 -9.45
CA ARG A 26 -4.79 -13.29 -9.81
C ARG A 26 -5.99 -12.47 -9.36
N PRO A 27 -7.22 -12.76 -9.82
CA PRO A 27 -8.41 -12.06 -9.32
C PRO A 27 -8.45 -12.07 -7.79
N GLY A 28 -8.37 -10.87 -7.18
CA GLY A 28 -8.36 -10.70 -5.72
C GLY A 28 -7.04 -11.01 -5.00
N TRP A 29 -5.92 -11.23 -5.71
CA TRP A 29 -4.60 -11.45 -5.11
C TRP A 29 -3.49 -10.76 -5.90
N TYR A 30 -2.61 -10.08 -5.19
CA TYR A 30 -1.55 -9.24 -5.75
C TYR A 30 -0.25 -9.45 -4.98
N GLU A 31 0.84 -9.56 -5.73
CA GLU A 31 2.20 -9.48 -5.24
C GLU A 31 2.90 -8.32 -5.96
N ALA A 32 3.44 -7.37 -5.20
CA ALA A 32 4.03 -6.17 -5.75
C ALA A 32 5.20 -5.68 -4.91
N GLU A 33 6.02 -4.83 -5.52
CA GLU A 33 7.07 -4.08 -4.85
C GLU A 33 6.68 -2.61 -4.80
N ILE A 34 6.81 -2.02 -3.61
CA ILE A 34 6.61 -0.59 -3.40
C ILE A 34 7.92 0.03 -2.93
N ASN A 35 8.26 1.18 -3.49
CA ASN A 35 9.40 2.00 -3.07
C ASN A 35 8.96 3.43 -2.81
N GLY A 36 9.38 4.02 -1.70
CA GLY A 36 9.13 5.42 -1.41
C GLY A 36 10.06 5.94 -0.32
N ARG A 37 10.61 7.14 -0.53
CA ARG A 37 11.52 7.82 0.42
C ARG A 37 12.68 6.97 0.95
N GLY A 38 13.19 6.06 0.12
CA GLY A 38 14.31 5.19 0.46
C GLY A 38 13.93 3.88 1.18
N THR A 39 12.64 3.65 1.45
CA THR A 39 12.15 2.38 1.99
C THR A 39 11.60 1.50 0.85
N TYR A 40 11.97 0.21 0.87
CA TYR A 40 11.49 -0.84 -0.04
C TYR A 40 10.53 -1.78 0.69
N PHE A 41 9.42 -2.14 0.05
CA PHE A 41 8.39 -3.03 0.58
C PHE A 41 8.08 -4.12 -0.45
N HIS A 42 8.23 -5.39 -0.06
CA HIS A 42 7.66 -6.51 -0.79
C HIS A 42 6.30 -6.81 -0.17
N ILE A 43 5.23 -6.65 -0.96
CA ILE A 43 3.86 -6.76 -0.45
C ILE A 43 3.12 -7.93 -1.08
N LEU A 44 2.30 -8.56 -0.25
CA LEU A 44 1.27 -9.52 -0.65
C LEU A 44 -0.07 -8.95 -0.18
N ALA A 45 -0.92 -8.58 -1.12
CA ALA A 45 -2.25 -8.04 -0.81
C ALA A 45 -3.31 -8.89 -1.48
N GLY A 46 -4.45 -9.06 -0.85
CA GLY A 46 -5.52 -9.83 -1.46
C GLY A 46 -6.80 -9.81 -0.66
N GLN A 47 -7.74 -10.64 -1.09
CA GLN A 47 -9.02 -10.84 -0.44
C GLN A 47 -9.11 -12.26 0.11
N HIS A 48 -9.53 -12.38 1.36
CA HIS A 48 -10.00 -13.64 1.94
C HIS A 48 -11.51 -13.55 2.19
N LYS A 49 -12.10 -14.62 2.73
CA LYS A 49 -13.55 -14.76 2.90
C LYS A 49 -14.20 -13.59 3.66
N TYR A 50 -13.48 -12.91 4.55
CA TYR A 50 -14.04 -11.89 5.43
C TYR A 50 -13.48 -10.49 5.23
N GLY A 51 -12.59 -10.27 4.26
CA GLY A 51 -12.00 -8.95 4.05
C GLY A 51 -10.77 -8.95 3.16
N ASN A 52 -10.20 -7.76 3.00
CA ASN A 52 -8.94 -7.57 2.33
C ASN A 52 -7.80 -7.65 3.34
N TYR A 53 -6.64 -8.11 2.93
CA TYR A 53 -5.48 -8.23 3.78
C TYR A 53 -4.23 -7.67 3.10
N LEU A 54 -3.25 -7.36 3.94
CA LEU A 54 -1.89 -7.03 3.56
C LEU A 54 -0.91 -7.84 4.40
N CYS A 55 0.12 -8.35 3.74
CA CYS A 55 1.36 -8.80 4.37
C CYS A 55 2.54 -8.07 3.72
N ILE A 56 3.49 -7.63 4.55
CA ILE A 56 4.78 -7.07 4.13
C ILE A 56 5.88 -7.88 4.84
N PRO A 57 6.30 -9.02 4.26
CA PRO A 57 7.18 -9.96 4.97
C PRO A 57 8.53 -9.34 5.38
N ASN A 58 9.09 -8.47 4.54
CA ASN A 58 10.39 -7.84 4.81
C ASN A 58 10.36 -6.76 5.91
N HIS A 59 9.18 -6.45 6.47
CA HIS A 59 9.00 -5.52 7.58
C HIS A 59 8.26 -6.14 8.77
N ASP A 60 7.97 -7.45 8.73
CA ASP A 60 7.17 -8.15 9.77
C ASP A 60 5.80 -7.47 10.05
N VAL A 61 5.12 -7.06 8.97
CA VAL A 61 3.81 -6.40 9.07
C VAL A 61 2.74 -7.25 8.40
N GLY A 62 1.61 -7.43 9.09
CA GLY A 62 0.40 -8.05 8.54
C GLY A 62 -0.86 -7.46 9.17
N CYS A 63 -1.87 -7.14 8.35
CA CYS A 63 -3.14 -6.63 8.85
C CYS A 63 -4.30 -6.80 7.85
N GLU A 64 -5.52 -6.71 8.39
CA GLU A 64 -6.72 -6.46 7.59
C GLU A 64 -6.67 -5.06 6.97
N LEU A 65 -7.32 -4.92 5.82
CA LEU A 65 -7.51 -3.71 5.05
C LEU A 65 -9.00 -3.43 4.83
N SER A 66 -9.32 -2.16 4.58
CA SER A 66 -10.58 -1.75 3.93
C SER A 66 -10.49 -2.09 2.43
N ASP A 67 -11.28 -1.44 1.60
CA ASP A 67 -11.04 -1.45 0.15
C ASP A 67 -9.62 -0.94 -0.18
N PHE A 68 -8.96 -1.49 -1.21
CA PHE A 68 -7.61 -1.05 -1.57
C PHE A 68 -7.54 0.45 -1.94
N SER A 69 -8.65 1.03 -2.43
CA SER A 69 -8.76 2.44 -2.75
C SER A 69 -9.01 3.34 -1.52
N ASP A 70 -9.35 2.78 -0.36
CA ASP A 70 -9.57 3.52 0.88
C ASP A 70 -8.23 3.86 1.57
N ILE A 71 -7.56 4.88 1.03
CA ILE A 71 -6.24 5.31 1.51
C ILE A 71 -6.30 5.75 2.98
N PHE A 72 -7.36 6.46 3.40
CA PHE A 72 -7.45 7.01 4.75
C PHE A 72 -7.55 5.91 5.81
N TRP A 73 -8.41 4.91 5.58
CA TRP A 73 -8.54 3.81 6.52
C TRP A 73 -7.28 2.95 6.55
N ASN A 74 -6.73 2.61 5.38
CA ASN A 74 -5.53 1.77 5.27
C ASN A 74 -4.29 2.46 5.84
N GLU A 75 -4.10 3.76 5.60
CA GLU A 75 -3.05 4.57 6.24
C GLU A 75 -3.18 4.53 7.77
N GLY A 76 -4.39 4.74 8.29
CA GLY A 76 -4.64 4.73 9.74
C GLY A 76 -4.29 3.37 10.35
N ARG A 77 -4.72 2.28 9.71
CA ARG A 77 -4.40 0.91 10.15
C ARG A 77 -2.89 0.65 10.12
N LEU A 78 -2.21 0.99 9.02
CA LEU A 78 -0.77 0.76 8.85
C LEU A 78 0.07 1.65 9.77
N SER A 79 -0.38 2.86 10.08
CA SER A 79 0.32 3.78 10.99
C SER A 79 0.39 3.25 12.43
N SER A 80 -0.42 2.25 12.79
CA SER A 80 -0.30 1.54 14.06
C SER A 80 0.78 0.44 14.07
N LEU A 81 1.31 0.08 12.90
CA LEU A 81 2.25 -1.03 12.69
C LEU A 81 3.60 -0.57 12.14
N MET A 82 3.66 0.58 11.47
CA MET A 82 4.87 1.15 10.88
C MET A 82 4.89 2.67 10.97
N ARG A 83 5.99 3.31 10.57
CA ARG A 83 6.09 4.77 10.57
C ARG A 83 5.04 5.37 9.64
N LYS A 84 4.43 6.48 10.04
CA LYS A 84 3.35 7.15 9.28
C LYS A 84 3.73 7.44 7.82
N VAL A 85 4.98 7.81 7.55
CA VAL A 85 5.48 8.04 6.18
C VAL A 85 5.47 6.76 5.34
N ASP A 86 5.86 5.64 5.93
CA ASP A 86 5.86 4.33 5.27
C ASP A 86 4.41 3.84 5.07
N ALA A 87 3.55 4.04 6.07
CA ALA A 87 2.12 3.74 6.00
C ALA A 87 1.42 4.49 4.86
N VAL A 88 1.65 5.81 4.72
CA VAL A 88 1.13 6.60 3.61
C VAL A 88 1.63 6.09 2.27
N THR A 89 2.92 5.72 2.19
CA THR A 89 3.52 5.19 0.96
C THR A 89 2.82 3.91 0.54
N VAL A 90 2.71 2.94 1.44
CA VAL A 90 2.07 1.66 1.15
C VAL A 90 0.58 1.84 0.85
N ALA A 91 -0.17 2.56 1.68
CA ALA A 91 -1.60 2.79 1.48
C ALA A 91 -1.91 3.46 0.13
N SER A 92 -1.12 4.47 -0.24
CA SER A 92 -1.27 5.14 -1.54
C SER A 92 -0.94 4.20 -2.71
N GLY A 93 0.04 3.30 -2.55
CA GLY A 93 0.39 2.29 -3.55
C GLY A 93 -0.68 1.22 -3.74
N LEU A 94 -1.33 0.76 -2.66
CA LEU A 94 -2.38 -0.26 -2.71
C LEU A 94 -3.53 0.13 -3.63
N ALA A 95 -3.90 1.42 -3.66
CA ALA A 95 -4.98 1.94 -4.51
C ALA A 95 -4.74 1.71 -6.01
N TYR A 96 -3.50 1.48 -6.43
CA TYR A 96 -3.15 1.24 -7.84
C TYR A 96 -3.13 -0.24 -8.23
N LEU A 97 -3.19 -1.18 -7.28
CA LEU A 97 -3.09 -2.61 -7.57
C LEU A 97 -4.16 -3.10 -8.57
N PRO A 98 -5.46 -2.78 -8.41
CA PRO A 98 -6.46 -3.20 -9.40
C PRO A 98 -6.19 -2.62 -10.79
N THR A 99 -5.85 -1.33 -10.87
CA THR A 99 -5.60 -0.64 -12.15
C THR A 99 -4.35 -1.19 -12.86
N LEU A 100 -3.36 -1.66 -12.10
CA LEU A 100 -2.15 -2.27 -12.67
C LEU A 100 -2.40 -3.68 -13.20
N ALA A 101 -3.27 -4.45 -12.54
CA ALA A 101 -3.67 -5.77 -13.02
C ALA A 101 -4.50 -5.67 -14.31
N ASP A 102 -5.40 -4.69 -14.43
CA ASP A 102 -6.25 -4.50 -15.61
C ASP A 102 -5.48 -4.11 -16.89
N LYS A 103 -4.22 -3.68 -16.75
CA LYS A 103 -3.37 -3.20 -17.86
C LYS A 103 -2.38 -4.25 -18.40
N GLN A 104 -2.36 -5.46 -17.84
CA GLN A 104 -1.50 -6.57 -18.28
C GLN A 104 -2.29 -7.61 -19.06
#